data_AF-A0A963PGL4-F1
#
_entry.id   AF-A0A963PGL4-F1
#
_cell.length_a   1.000
_cell.length_b   1.000
_cell.length_c   1.000
_cell.angle_alpha   90.00
_cell.angle_beta   90.00
_cell.angle_gamma   90.00
#
_symmetry.space_group_name_H-M   'P 1'
#
loop_
_entity.id
_entity.type
_entity.pdbx_description
1 polymer ?
#
loop_
_entity_poly.entity_id
_entity_poly.type
_entity_poly.pdbx_seq_one_letter_code
_entity_poly.pdbx_strand_id
1 'polypeptide(L)'
;MGLKYSPLVRLRRALHGLLVVKCVQWYYTRIWGMHIGEDCRISLSAKLDKANPDGIHIGKSCAITFGAAILSHDFVNREHKQTRIGDYCFIGAHAVIMPGVTVGDHSIVATGAIVMRNVPPHSVVMGNPARVMEQNIQTGRWGMRIRETENAPADSAAPQAEKPKLEAVQ
;
A
#
# COMPACT_ATOMS: atom_id res chain seq x y z
N MET A 1 4.94 12.70 18.23
CA MET A 1 6.36 12.56 18.64
C MET A 1 7.24 12.67 17.39
N GLY A 2 7.66 13.89 17.04
CA GLY A 2 8.39 14.17 15.80
C GLY A 2 9.84 13.73 15.90
N LEU A 3 10.24 12.69 15.16
CA LEU A 3 11.63 12.27 15.04
C LEU A 3 12.46 13.47 14.53
N LYS A 4 13.32 14.05 15.38
CA LYS A 4 14.27 15.10 15.00
C LYS A 4 15.33 14.48 14.09
N TYR A 5 15.02 14.36 12.80
CA TYR A 5 15.98 13.91 11.81
C TYR A 5 17.10 14.95 11.66
N SER A 6 18.35 14.47 11.71
CA SER A 6 19.55 15.23 11.34
C SER A 6 19.36 15.86 9.94
N PRO A 7 19.91 17.07 9.69
CA PRO A 7 19.79 17.76 8.40
C PRO A 7 20.19 16.87 7.21
N LEU A 8 21.20 16.00 7.37
CA LEU A 8 21.63 15.04 6.34
C LEU A 8 20.53 14.01 6.01
N VAL A 9 19.81 13.52 7.01
CA VAL A 9 18.72 12.55 6.80
C VAL A 9 17.54 13.21 6.09
N ARG A 10 17.25 14.47 6.39
CA ARG A 10 16.20 15.24 5.69
C ARG A 10 16.56 15.43 4.22
N LEU A 11 17.80 15.86 3.95
CA LEU A 11 18.31 16.02 2.58
C LEU A 11 18.28 14.70 1.81
N ARG A 12 18.80 13.61 2.39
CA ARG A 12 18.77 12.28 1.78
C ARG A 12 17.35 11.83 1.44
N ARG A 13 16.39 12.03 2.35
CA ARG A 13 14.99 11.66 2.12
C ARG A 13 14.35 12.51 1.02
N ALA A 14 14.65 13.80 0.99
CA ALA A 14 14.17 14.69 -0.07
C ALA A 14 14.75 14.30 -1.44
N LEU A 15 16.06 14.05 -1.52
CA LEU A 15 16.73 13.57 -2.73
C LEU A 15 16.19 12.22 -3.19
N HIS A 16 16.01 11.26 -2.27
CA HIS A 16 15.42 9.97 -2.60
C HIS A 16 13.98 10.11 -3.11
N GLY A 17 13.16 10.95 -2.47
CA GLY A 17 11.80 11.23 -2.92
C GLY A 17 11.75 11.90 -4.29
N LEU A 18 12.62 12.87 -4.53
CA LEU A 18 12.64 13.63 -5.78
C LEU A 18 13.25 12.83 -6.94
N LEU A 19 14.39 12.19 -6.71
CA LEU A 19 15.15 11.51 -7.75
C LEU A 19 14.68 10.07 -7.92
N VAL A 20 14.68 9.26 -6.86
CA VAL A 20 14.40 7.83 -7.01
C VAL A 20 12.92 7.58 -7.27
N VAL A 21 12.04 8.10 -6.41
CA VAL A 21 10.60 7.81 -6.51
C VAL A 21 10.01 8.36 -7.82
N LYS A 22 10.32 9.61 -8.18
CA LYS A 22 9.82 10.17 -9.45
C LYS A 22 10.43 9.50 -10.67
N CYS A 23 11.71 9.16 -10.68
CA CYS A 23 12.30 8.45 -11.82
C CYS A 23 11.70 7.05 -11.99
N VAL A 24 11.45 6.32 -10.90
CA VAL A 24 10.79 5.01 -10.94
C VAL A 24 9.35 5.14 -11.47
N GLN A 25 8.59 6.10 -10.96
CA GLN A 25 7.24 6.36 -11.44
C GLN A 25 7.23 6.78 -12.92
N TRP A 26 8.13 7.68 -13.32
CA TRP A 26 8.30 8.09 -14.71
C TRP A 26 8.66 6.91 -15.61
N TYR A 27 9.55 6.02 -15.17
CA TYR A 27 9.92 4.81 -15.90
C TYR A 27 8.72 3.89 -16.15
N TYR A 28 7.93 3.58 -15.12
CA TYR A 28 6.75 2.71 -15.29
C TYR A 28 5.66 3.34 -16.14
N THR A 29 5.42 4.65 -15.99
CA THR A 29 4.35 5.34 -16.73
C THR A 29 4.74 5.67 -18.17
N ARG A 30 5.96 6.17 -18.42
CA ARG A 30 6.38 6.66 -19.74
C ARG A 30 7.09 5.62 -20.60
N ILE A 31 7.87 4.72 -19.99
CA ILE A 31 8.59 3.68 -20.75
C ILE A 31 7.73 2.43 -20.90
N TRP A 32 7.02 2.02 -19.85
CA TRP A 32 6.18 0.82 -19.89
C TRP A 32 4.70 1.07 -20.18
N GLY A 33 4.20 2.31 -20.06
CA GLY A 33 2.80 2.62 -20.33
C GLY A 33 1.82 2.19 -19.23
N MET A 34 2.30 2.01 -17.98
CA MET A 34 1.44 1.69 -16.84
C MET A 34 0.68 2.93 -16.33
N HIS A 35 -0.49 2.72 -15.72
CA HIS A 35 -1.30 3.79 -15.13
C HIS A 35 -1.05 3.90 -13.63
N ILE A 36 -0.15 4.78 -13.20
CA ILE A 36 0.25 4.91 -11.78
C ILE A 36 0.03 6.33 -11.28
N GLY A 37 -0.83 6.46 -10.28
CA GLY A 37 -1.17 7.71 -9.61
C GLY A 37 -0.01 8.34 -8.83
N GLU A 38 -0.16 9.61 -8.49
CA GLU A 38 0.88 10.41 -7.84
C GLU A 38 1.27 9.88 -6.45
N ASP A 39 2.47 10.25 -5.98
CA ASP A 39 2.96 9.96 -4.62
C ASP A 39 2.99 8.47 -4.24
N CYS A 40 3.04 7.58 -5.24
CA CYS A 40 3.23 6.15 -5.02
C CYS A 40 4.67 5.83 -4.62
N ARG A 41 4.82 4.92 -3.66
CA ARG A 41 6.11 4.31 -3.31
C ARG A 41 6.15 2.89 -3.80
N ILE A 42 6.95 2.66 -4.83
CA ILE A 42 7.13 1.33 -5.41
C ILE A 42 8.55 0.90 -5.11
N SER A 43 8.70 -0.22 -4.41
CA SER A 43 10.00 -0.80 -4.16
C SER A 43 10.64 -1.24 -5.49
N LEU A 44 11.94 -1.06 -5.65
CA LEU A 44 12.67 -1.47 -6.86
C LEU A 44 12.60 -2.98 -7.14
N SER A 45 12.28 -3.78 -6.12
CA SER A 45 12.09 -5.23 -6.25
C SER A 45 10.63 -5.66 -6.41
N ALA A 46 9.69 -4.71 -6.45
CA ALA A 46 8.30 -5.02 -6.80
C ALA A 46 8.22 -5.49 -8.25
N LYS A 47 7.43 -6.53 -8.49
CA LYS A 47 7.21 -7.11 -9.82
C LYS A 47 5.89 -6.58 -10.35
N LEU A 48 5.95 -5.48 -11.09
CA LEU A 48 4.85 -5.04 -11.92
C LEU A 48 4.93 -5.78 -13.26
N ASP A 49 3.79 -6.26 -13.70
CA ASP A 49 3.69 -7.06 -14.90
C ASP A 49 4.06 -6.29 -16.17
N LYS A 50 5.12 -6.74 -16.83
CA LYS A 50 5.65 -6.14 -18.06
C LYS A 50 5.12 -6.81 -19.33
N ALA A 51 4.46 -7.96 -19.22
CA ALA A 51 3.88 -8.64 -20.38
C ALA A 51 2.54 -8.00 -20.81
N ASN A 52 1.84 -7.37 -19.86
CA ASN A 52 0.64 -6.58 -20.12
C ASN A 52 0.64 -5.26 -19.31
N PRO A 53 1.60 -4.34 -19.57
CA PRO A 53 1.84 -3.21 -18.68
C PRO A 53 0.69 -2.19 -18.66
N ASP A 54 -0.03 -2.00 -19.77
CA ASP A 54 -1.25 -1.18 -19.82
C ASP A 54 -2.38 -1.76 -18.94
N GLY A 55 -2.29 -3.05 -18.60
CA GLY A 55 -3.17 -3.75 -17.67
C GLY A 55 -3.02 -3.36 -16.19
N ILE A 56 -1.96 -2.62 -15.85
CA ILE A 56 -1.63 -2.25 -14.47
C ILE A 56 -2.14 -0.84 -14.15
N HIS A 57 -3.11 -0.78 -13.26
CA HIS A 57 -3.64 0.46 -12.70
C HIS A 57 -3.37 0.55 -11.20
N ILE A 58 -2.70 1.60 -10.77
CA ILE A 58 -2.43 1.89 -9.35
C ILE A 58 -2.89 3.33 -9.08
N GLY A 59 -3.73 3.50 -8.07
CA GLY A 59 -4.21 4.79 -7.58
C GLY A 59 -3.12 5.68 -6.99
N LYS A 60 -3.50 6.75 -6.30
CA LYS A 60 -2.56 7.70 -5.68
C LYS A 60 -2.14 7.27 -4.28
N SER A 61 -0.95 7.73 -3.89
CA SER A 61 -0.41 7.57 -2.54
C SER A 61 -0.39 6.12 -2.04
N CYS A 62 -0.16 5.16 -2.93
CA CYS A 62 -0.05 3.74 -2.58
C CYS A 62 1.38 3.37 -2.18
N ALA A 63 1.53 2.29 -1.44
CA ALA A 63 2.83 1.67 -1.18
C ALA A 63 2.84 0.23 -1.69
N ILE A 64 3.73 -0.05 -2.63
CA ILE A 64 4.02 -1.38 -3.16
C ILE A 64 5.38 -1.80 -2.62
N THR A 65 5.38 -2.74 -1.68
CA THR A 65 6.59 -3.10 -0.96
C THR A 65 7.41 -4.17 -1.69
N PHE A 66 8.57 -4.51 -1.13
CA PHE A 66 9.55 -5.37 -1.79
C PHE A 66 8.98 -6.75 -2.12
N GLY A 67 9.32 -7.25 -3.30
CA GLY A 67 8.92 -8.58 -3.75
C GLY A 67 7.44 -8.77 -4.05
N ALA A 68 6.57 -7.78 -3.77
CA ALA A 68 5.17 -7.83 -4.15
C ALA A 68 5.03 -7.97 -5.67
N ALA A 69 4.07 -8.77 -6.12
CA ALA A 69 3.78 -9.00 -7.53
C ALA A 69 2.36 -8.55 -7.86
N ILE A 70 2.22 -7.69 -8.87
CA ILE A 70 0.92 -7.27 -9.39
C ILE A 70 0.85 -7.77 -10.83
N LEU A 71 -0.02 -8.76 -11.04
CA LEU A 71 -0.15 -9.45 -12.32
C LEU A 71 -1.37 -8.93 -13.08
N SER A 72 -1.26 -8.90 -14.39
CA SER A 72 -2.30 -8.46 -15.34
C SER A 72 -2.38 -9.37 -16.58
N HIS A 73 -1.48 -10.35 -16.71
CA HIS A 73 -1.55 -11.42 -17.70
C HIS A 73 -1.62 -12.79 -17.02
N ASP A 74 -2.30 -13.74 -17.68
CA ASP A 74 -2.28 -15.15 -17.35
C ASP A 74 -1.88 -15.95 -18.59
N PHE A 75 -0.71 -16.59 -18.57
CA PHE A 75 -0.22 -17.43 -19.66
C PHE A 75 -0.99 -18.74 -19.82
N VAL A 76 -1.47 -19.32 -18.72
CA VAL A 76 -2.19 -20.61 -18.74
C VAL A 76 -3.52 -20.44 -19.44
N ASN A 77 -4.22 -19.35 -19.10
CA ASN A 77 -5.52 -19.03 -19.68
C ASN A 77 -5.45 -18.13 -20.93
N ARG A 78 -4.25 -17.64 -21.29
CA ARG A 78 -4.01 -16.73 -22.43
C ARG A 78 -4.82 -15.44 -22.34
N GLU A 79 -4.99 -14.92 -21.13
CA GLU A 79 -5.82 -13.74 -20.85
C GLU A 79 -4.97 -12.54 -20.44
N HIS A 80 -5.33 -11.38 -20.98
CA HIS A 80 -4.85 -10.08 -20.52
C HIS A 80 -6.00 -9.39 -19.80
N LYS A 81 -5.79 -9.03 -18.54
CA LYS A 81 -6.80 -8.44 -17.66
C LYS A 81 -6.32 -7.13 -17.07
N GLN A 82 -7.28 -6.33 -16.67
CA GLN A 82 -7.06 -5.07 -15.99
C GLN A 82 -7.02 -5.30 -14.48
N THR A 83 -5.84 -5.15 -13.88
CA THR A 83 -5.63 -5.27 -12.43
C THR A 83 -5.54 -3.89 -11.83
N ARG A 84 -6.40 -3.61 -10.84
CA ARG A 84 -6.61 -2.27 -10.30
C ARG A 84 -6.30 -2.24 -8.82
N ILE A 85 -5.41 -1.34 -8.41
CA ILE A 85 -5.18 -0.99 -7.01
C ILE A 85 -5.76 0.42 -6.81
N GLY A 86 -6.68 0.56 -5.86
CA GLY A 86 -7.30 1.83 -5.50
C GLY A 86 -6.34 2.80 -4.83
N ASP A 87 -6.87 3.93 -4.38
CA ASP A 87 -6.12 4.98 -3.70
C ASP A 87 -5.77 4.60 -2.26
N TYR A 88 -4.63 5.11 -1.76
CA TYR A 88 -4.19 4.95 -0.37
C TYR A 88 -4.02 3.48 0.08
N CYS A 89 -3.75 2.58 -0.86
CA CYS A 89 -3.56 1.16 -0.57
C CYS A 89 -2.13 0.84 -0.10
N PHE A 90 -2.03 -0.20 0.72
CA PHE A 90 -0.75 -0.84 1.07
C PHE A 90 -0.71 -2.26 0.53
N ILE A 91 0.28 -2.57 -0.30
CA ILE A 91 0.56 -3.92 -0.79
C ILE A 91 1.80 -4.45 -0.09
N GLY A 92 1.57 -5.40 0.82
CA GLY A 92 2.57 -6.02 1.67
C GLY A 92 3.62 -6.83 0.90
N ALA A 93 4.74 -7.09 1.58
CA ALA A 93 5.91 -7.63 0.92
C ALA A 93 5.60 -9.05 0.43
N HIS A 94 6.08 -9.41 -0.76
CA HIS A 94 5.80 -10.72 -1.36
C HIS A 94 4.30 -11.07 -1.51
N ALA A 95 3.38 -10.10 -1.38
CA ALA A 95 1.98 -10.33 -1.73
C ALA A 95 1.84 -10.48 -3.24
N VAL A 96 0.92 -11.32 -3.69
CA VAL A 96 0.62 -11.56 -5.11
C VAL A 96 -0.81 -11.15 -5.39
N ILE A 97 -1.00 -10.20 -6.31
CA ILE A 97 -2.30 -9.79 -6.83
C ILE A 97 -2.50 -10.46 -8.18
N MET A 98 -3.54 -11.29 -8.29
CA MET A 98 -3.81 -12.05 -9.51
C MET A 98 -4.37 -11.17 -10.64
N PRO A 99 -4.22 -11.60 -11.92
CA PRO A 99 -4.76 -10.89 -13.06
C PRO A 99 -6.27 -10.63 -12.94
N GLY A 100 -6.68 -9.38 -13.19
CA GLY A 100 -8.08 -8.96 -13.17
C GLY A 100 -8.64 -8.62 -11.79
N VAL A 101 -7.83 -8.69 -10.74
CA VAL A 101 -8.28 -8.33 -9.39
C VAL A 101 -8.33 -6.81 -9.23
N THR A 102 -9.42 -6.35 -8.63
CA THR A 102 -9.57 -4.97 -8.13
C THR A 102 -9.41 -4.96 -6.62
N VAL A 103 -8.45 -4.17 -6.13
CA VAL A 103 -8.28 -3.84 -4.71
C VAL A 103 -8.86 -2.46 -4.48
N GLY A 104 -9.95 -2.35 -3.71
CA GLY A 104 -10.62 -1.09 -3.43
C GLY A 104 -9.78 -0.13 -2.58
N ASP A 105 -10.14 1.14 -2.61
CA ASP A 105 -9.45 2.21 -1.89
C ASP A 105 -9.28 1.91 -0.40
N HIS A 106 -8.25 2.48 0.20
CA HIS A 106 -7.95 2.34 1.62
C HIS A 106 -7.72 0.90 2.12
N SER A 107 -7.35 0.00 1.21
CA SER A 107 -7.16 -1.41 1.55
C SER A 107 -5.71 -1.76 1.88
N ILE A 108 -5.54 -2.75 2.74
CA ILE A 108 -4.25 -3.30 3.15
C ILE A 108 -4.20 -4.76 2.73
N VAL A 109 -3.25 -5.11 1.86
CA VAL A 109 -2.91 -6.49 1.53
C VAL A 109 -1.72 -6.89 2.39
N ALA A 110 -1.90 -7.89 3.26
CA ALA A 110 -0.84 -8.36 4.14
C ALA A 110 0.33 -8.97 3.36
N THR A 111 1.51 -8.93 3.97
CA THR A 111 2.72 -9.59 3.47
C THR A 111 2.45 -11.08 3.19
N GLY A 112 2.89 -11.56 2.03
CA GLY A 112 2.74 -12.96 1.61
C GLY A 112 1.32 -13.40 1.23
N ALA A 113 0.35 -12.47 1.17
CA ALA A 113 -1.02 -12.82 0.78
C ALA A 113 -1.14 -13.12 -0.72
N ILE A 114 -1.98 -14.10 -1.10
CA ILE A 114 -2.33 -14.38 -2.51
C ILE A 114 -3.77 -13.95 -2.77
N VAL A 115 -3.94 -12.81 -3.42
CA VAL A 115 -5.23 -12.19 -3.67
C VAL A 115 -5.80 -12.69 -4.99
N MET A 116 -6.76 -13.61 -4.89
CA MET A 116 -7.40 -14.29 -6.03
C MET A 116 -8.74 -13.66 -6.44
N ARG A 117 -9.29 -12.74 -5.63
CA ARG A 117 -10.63 -12.15 -5.81
C ARG A 117 -10.59 -10.67 -5.45
N ASN A 118 -11.55 -9.91 -5.97
CA ASN A 118 -11.68 -8.48 -5.66
C ASN A 118 -11.74 -8.24 -4.15
N VAL A 119 -11.02 -7.20 -3.72
CA VAL A 119 -10.98 -6.75 -2.32
C VAL A 119 -11.89 -5.53 -2.21
N PRO A 120 -12.92 -5.56 -1.35
CA PRO A 120 -13.74 -4.38 -1.09
C PRO A 120 -12.86 -3.22 -0.57
N PRO A 121 -13.26 -1.96 -0.78
CA PRO A 121 -12.56 -0.84 -0.17
C PRO A 121 -12.56 -0.95 1.36
N HIS A 122 -11.68 -0.21 2.03
CA HIS A 122 -11.56 -0.15 3.48
C HIS A 122 -11.35 -1.52 4.13
N SER A 123 -10.64 -2.43 3.46
CA SER A 123 -10.48 -3.82 3.91
C SER A 123 -9.03 -4.20 4.15
N VAL A 124 -8.80 -5.07 5.13
CA VAL A 124 -7.54 -5.79 5.28
C VAL A 124 -7.74 -7.21 4.78
N VAL A 125 -6.87 -7.66 3.89
CA VAL A 125 -6.85 -9.05 3.43
C VAL A 125 -5.54 -9.73 3.75
N MET A 126 -5.59 -11.02 4.12
CA MET A 126 -4.40 -11.83 4.36
C MET A 126 -4.64 -13.31 4.03
N GLY A 127 -3.55 -14.07 3.89
CA GLY A 127 -3.57 -15.52 3.69
C GLY A 127 -3.43 -15.95 2.22
N ASN A 128 -3.40 -17.27 2.02
CA ASN A 128 -3.36 -17.91 0.72
C ASN A 128 -4.36 -19.08 0.69
N PRO A 129 -5.52 -18.93 0.01
CA PRO A 129 -5.97 -17.73 -0.68
C PRO A 129 -6.37 -16.61 0.29
N ALA A 130 -6.17 -15.35 -0.09
CA ALA A 130 -6.44 -14.21 0.77
C ALA A 130 -7.93 -14.09 1.12
N ARG A 131 -8.23 -13.70 2.36
CA ARG A 131 -9.58 -13.44 2.87
C ARG A 131 -9.60 -12.11 3.61
N VAL A 132 -10.78 -11.48 3.62
CA VAL A 132 -11.01 -10.26 4.40
C VAL A 132 -10.96 -10.62 5.89
N MET A 133 -10.11 -9.92 6.63
CA MET A 133 -9.92 -10.08 8.09
C MET A 133 -10.50 -8.92 8.88
N GLU A 134 -10.51 -7.74 8.28
CA GLU A 134 -10.95 -6.51 8.91
C GLU A 134 -11.57 -5.63 7.83
N GLN A 135 -12.62 -4.90 8.20
CA GLN A 135 -13.33 -3.96 7.34
C GLN A 135 -13.48 -2.62 8.06
N ASN A 136 -13.86 -1.59 7.31
CA ASN A 136 -14.04 -0.22 7.80
C ASN A 136 -12.75 0.43 8.28
N ILE A 137 -11.61 0.04 7.71
CA ILE A 137 -10.33 0.71 8.00
C ILE A 137 -10.20 1.99 7.18
N GLN A 138 -9.52 2.98 7.74
CA GLN A 138 -9.12 4.18 7.00
C GLN A 138 -7.59 4.26 6.93
N THR A 139 -7.08 4.52 5.73
CA THR A 139 -5.67 4.75 5.50
C THR A 139 -5.43 6.13 4.90
N GLY A 140 -4.27 6.70 5.17
CA GLY A 140 -3.77 7.89 4.53
C GLY A 140 -2.66 7.55 3.56
N ARG A 141 -1.74 8.51 3.42
CA ARG A 141 -0.57 8.39 2.54
C ARG A 141 0.15 7.05 2.76
N TRP A 142 0.45 6.35 1.66
CA TRP A 142 1.18 5.07 1.63
C TRP A 142 0.50 3.93 2.39
N GLY A 143 -0.82 3.99 2.54
CA GLY A 143 -1.60 3.00 3.27
C GLY A 143 -1.35 3.00 4.78
N MET A 144 -0.78 4.09 5.32
CA MET A 144 -0.62 4.26 6.76
C MET A 144 -2.00 4.40 7.41
N ARG A 145 -2.31 3.54 8.40
CA ARG A 145 -3.58 3.63 9.13
C ARG A 145 -3.74 4.98 9.82
N ILE A 146 -4.90 5.58 9.66
CA ILE A 146 -5.34 6.75 10.41
C ILE A 146 -5.97 6.26 11.71
N ARG A 147 -5.57 6.84 12.85
CA ARG A 147 -6.17 6.50 14.15
C ARG A 147 -7.38 7.40 14.41
N GLU A 148 -8.43 6.86 15.03
CA GLU A 148 -9.67 7.60 15.34
C GLU A 148 -9.44 8.92 16.11
N THR A 149 -8.37 9.03 16.89
CA THR A 149 -7.98 10.27 17.59
C THR A 149 -7.67 11.45 16.67
N GLU A 150 -7.48 11.22 15.37
CA GLU A 150 -7.25 12.27 14.36
C GLU A 150 -8.55 12.75 13.68
N ASN A 151 -9.70 12.10 13.96
CA ASN A 151 -11.02 12.43 13.41
C ASN A 151 -11.95 13.16 14.40
N ALA A 152 -11.51 13.44 15.63
CA ALA A 152 -12.29 14.22 16.58
C ALA A 152 -12.11 15.73 16.32
N PRO A 153 -13.18 16.54 16.22
CA PRO A 153 -13.05 17.99 16.35
C PRO A 153 -12.40 18.31 17.71
N ALA A 154 -11.56 19.35 17.75
CA ALA A 154 -10.57 19.63 18.79
C ALA A 154 -11.10 19.82 20.23
N ASP A 155 -12.40 19.68 20.49
CA ASP A 155 -13.06 20.06 21.74
C ASP A 155 -13.53 18.90 22.63
N SER A 156 -13.25 17.63 22.31
CA SER A 156 -13.71 16.49 23.14
C SER A 156 -12.60 15.68 23.81
N ALA A 157 -11.55 16.34 24.32
CA ALA A 157 -10.54 15.68 25.15
C ALA A 157 -11.13 15.33 26.54
N ALA A 158 -11.69 14.12 26.68
CA ALA A 158 -11.93 13.52 27.98
C ALA A 158 -10.59 13.05 28.61
N PRO A 159 -10.41 13.11 29.93
CA PRO A 159 -9.12 12.84 30.57
C PRO A 159 -8.69 11.38 30.40
N GLN A 160 -7.42 11.17 30.04
CA GLN A 160 -6.82 9.85 29.92
C GLN A 160 -6.79 9.17 31.29
N ALA A 161 -7.48 8.03 31.41
CA ALA A 161 -7.39 7.17 32.57
C ALA A 161 -6.00 6.52 32.66
N GLU A 162 -5.33 6.76 33.78
CA GLU A 162 -4.00 6.25 34.12
C GLU A 162 -4.06 4.71 34.24
N LYS A 163 -3.19 3.99 33.50
CA LYS A 163 -3.11 2.52 33.61
C LYS A 163 -2.40 2.12 34.92
N PRO A 164 -2.86 1.09 35.64
CA PRO A 164 -2.22 0.66 36.88
C PRO A 164 -0.82 0.08 36.61
N LYS A 165 0.16 0.45 37.45
CA LYS A 165 1.49 -0.14 37.47
C LYS A 165 1.37 -1.64 37.83
N LEU A 166 1.88 -2.50 36.95
CA LEU A 166 2.12 -3.90 37.28
C LEU A 166 3.27 -3.98 38.30
N GLU A 167 2.95 -4.45 39.51
CA GLU A 167 3.94 -4.80 40.53
C GLU A 167 4.61 -6.13 40.14
N ALA A 168 5.94 -6.16 40.27
CA ALA A 168 6.76 -7.34 40.06
C ALA A 168 6.48 -8.35 41.17
N VAL A 169 6.08 -9.57 40.80
CA VAL A 169 6.05 -10.71 41.72
C VAL A 169 7.46 -11.31 41.76
N GLN A 170 7.99 -11.41 42.98
CA GLN A 170 9.26 -12.01 43.36
C GLN A 170 9.29 -13.52 43.09
#